data_AF-A0A838S6V3-F1
#
_entry.id   AF-A0A838S6V3-F1
#
_cell.length_a   1.000
_cell.length_b   1.000
_cell.length_c   1.000
_cell.angle_alpha   90.00
_cell.angle_beta   90.00
_cell.angle_gamma   90.00
#
_symmetry.space_group_name_H-M   'P 1'
#
loop_
_entity.id
_entity.type
_entity.pdbx_description
1 polymer ?
#
loop_
_entity_poly.entity_id
_entity_poly.type
_entity_poly.pdbx_seq_one_letter_code
_entity_poly.pdbx_strand_id
1 'polypeptide(L)' 'MRFFYDCEFIEDGLTIDLVSIGVVDEDGREFYA' A
#
# COMPACT_ATOMS: atom_id res chain seq x y z
N MET A 1 13.78 9.80 -6.37
CA MET A 1 12.37 9.42 -6.35
C MET A 1 12.19 8.25 -5.41
N ARG A 2 11.77 8.55 -4.18
CA ARG A 2 11.41 7.58 -3.15
C ARG A 2 9.90 7.55 -3.01
N PHE A 3 9.35 6.36 -2.84
CA PHE A 3 7.94 6.13 -2.52
C PHE A 3 7.87 5.38 -1.19
N PHE A 4 6.99 5.84 -0.32
CA PHE A 4 6.64 5.20 0.94
C PHE A 4 5.23 4.66 0.79
N TYR A 5 5.02 3.41 1.17
CA TYR A 5 3.73 2.77 0.99
C TYR A 5 3.40 1.87 2.17
N ASP A 6 2.11 1.66 2.35
CA ASP A 6 1.53 0.78 3.34
C ASP A 6 0.34 0.03 2.72
N CYS A 7 0.15 -1.22 3.11
CA CYS A 7 -0.90 -2.08 2.57
C CYS A 7 -1.69 -2.71 3.70
N GLU A 8 -3.01 -2.69 3.57
CA GLU A 8 -3.90 -3.45 4.42
C GLU A 8 -4.38 -4.68 3.65
N PHE A 9 -4.36 -5.84 4.29
CA PHE A 9 -4.70 -7.10 3.66
C PHE A 9 -5.27 -8.11 4.65
N ILE A 10 -6.03 -9.07 4.13
CA ILE A 10 -6.47 -10.24 4.88
C ILE A 10 -5.54 -11.39 4.48
N GLU A 11 -5.00 -12.09 5.47
CA GLU A 11 -4.09 -13.22 5.25
C GLU A 11 -4.56 -14.46 6.01
N ASP A 12 -4.33 -15.64 5.44
CA ASP A 12 -4.79 -16.93 5.97
C ASP A 12 -3.67 -17.98 6.14
N GLY A 13 -2.42 -17.57 6.02
CA GLY A 13 -1.21 -18.41 6.04
C GLY A 13 -0.84 -18.99 4.67
N LEU A 14 -1.65 -18.75 3.63
CA LEU A 14 -1.39 -19.20 2.25
C LEU A 14 -1.49 -18.05 1.24
N THR A 15 -2.51 -17.19 1.38
CA THR A 15 -2.81 -16.08 0.48
C THR A 15 -2.84 -14.75 1.21
N ILE A 16 -2.63 -13.68 0.45
CA ILE A 16 -2.74 -12.30 0.90
C ILE A 16 -3.72 -11.61 -0.04
N ASP A 17 -4.92 -11.37 0.46
CA ASP A 17 -5.97 -10.65 -0.26
C ASP A 17 -5.87 -9.16 0.08
N LEU A 18 -5.38 -8.38 -0.90
CA LEU A 18 -5.18 -6.94 -0.74
C LEU A 18 -6.54 -6.24 -0.57
N VAL A 19 -6.67 -5.48 0.51
CA VAL A 19 -7.85 -4.65 0.79
C VAL A 19 -7.61 -3.22 0.31
N SER A 20 -6.45 -2.64 0.64
CA SER A 20 -6.08 -1.30 0.19
C SER A 20 -4.57 -1.08 0.15
N ILE A 21 -4.16 -0.06 -0.60
CA ILE A 21 -2.79 0.43 -0.66
C ILE A 21 -2.75 1.96 -0.60
N GLY A 22 -1.91 2.50 0.29
CA GLY A 22 -1.55 3.91 0.32
C GLY A 22 -0.12 4.10 -0.17
N VAL A 23 0.11 5.09 -1.03
CA VAL A 23 1.45 5.45 -1.54
C VAL A 23 1.65 6.95 -1.47
N VAL A 24 2.81 7.38 -0.98
CA VAL A 24 3.24 8.79 -0.95
C VAL A 24 4.67 8.90 -1.48
N ASP A 25 4.96 9.88 -2.34
CA ASP A 25 6.32 10.19 -2.78
C ASP A 25 6.99 11.30 -1.96
N GLU A 26 8.31 11.48 -2.13
CA GLU A 26 9.07 12.50 -1.40
C GLU A 26 8.66 13.96 -1.74
N ASP A 27 7.92 14.16 -2.83
CA ASP A 27 7.40 15.45 -3.29
C ASP A 27 5.93 15.69 -2.85
N GLY A 28 5.35 14.75 -2.11
CA GLY A 28 4.00 14.84 -1.53
C GLY A 28 2.86 14.43 -2.46
N ARG A 29 3.12 13.70 -3.56
CA ARG A 29 2.04 13.08 -4.36
C ARG A 29 1.50 11.86 -3.65
N GLU A 30 0.18 11.72 -3.63
CA GLU A 30 -0.52 10.64 -2.92
C GLU A 30 -1.37 9.80 -3.88
N PHE A 31 -1.42 8.49 -3.62
CA PHE A 31 -2.31 7.54 -4.27
C PHE A 31 -2.94 6.62 -3.22
N TYR A 32 -4.24 6.37 -3.36
CA TYR A 32 -5.00 5.46 -2.50
C TYR A 32 -5.98 4.64 -3.34
N ALA A 33 -5.99 3.33 -3.14
CA ALA A 33 -6.90 2.37 -3.79
C ALA A 33 -7.25 1.22 -2.86
#